data_AF-A0AAJ4RH55-F1
#
_entry.id   AF-A0AAJ4RH55-F1
#
_cell.length_a   1.000
_cell.length_b   1.000
_cell.length_c   1.000
_cell.angle_alpha   90.00
_cell.angle_beta   90.00
_cell.angle_gamma   90.00
#
_symmetry.space_group_name_H-M   'P 1'
#
loop_
_entity.id
_entity.type
_entity.pdbx_description
1 polymer ?
#
loop_
_entity_poly.entity_id
_entity_poly.type
_entity_poly.pdbx_seq_one_letter_code
_entity_poly.pdbx_strand_id
1 'polypeptide(L)'
;MVSSIKTDKQQIAQCFSKAASHYDHHASIQRYSGDKLMYLARHQAGDRVLDAGCGTGYFSQKWRQQGRFVIALDLSHAMLQVARQQQRANCYLQSDIEHCALTPHSIDIVFSNLAMQWCDDLAIAVNSLMSVVNPQGALYFSTLATSTLQEVRDAWQFLDNHQHVNPFLSYQQIEQACSGFQYQFVTEKVTEQYASLPELFTSLKGVGANFVQGERPKGLMTRQKLRQLEQVWRKTDSGKYLLTYELVIGKISHG
;
A
#
# COMPACT_ATOMS: atom_id res chain seq x y z
N MET A 1 23.63 12.58 0.52
CA MET A 1 23.25 11.71 1.65
C MET A 1 21.94 12.22 2.23
N VAL A 2 20.81 11.66 1.80
CA VAL A 2 19.54 11.91 2.49
C VAL A 2 19.59 11.05 3.73
N SER A 3 19.64 11.67 4.91
CA SER A 3 19.39 10.99 6.18
C SER A 3 18.05 10.28 6.07
N SER A 4 18.04 8.95 5.94
CA SER A 4 16.79 8.18 5.92
C SER A 4 16.21 8.22 7.33
N ILE A 5 15.24 9.10 7.55
CA ILE A 5 14.42 9.05 8.75
C ILE A 5 13.76 7.67 8.76
N LYS A 6 14.16 6.82 9.70
CA LYS A 6 13.61 5.48 9.87
C LYS A 6 12.12 5.59 10.15
N THR A 7 11.29 4.78 9.50
CA THR A 7 9.85 4.90 9.70
C THR A 7 9.45 4.37 11.07
N ASP A 8 8.56 5.10 11.75
CA ASP A 8 7.98 4.62 13.00
C ASP A 8 6.92 3.55 12.69
N LYS A 9 7.36 2.29 12.68
CA LYS A 9 6.52 1.10 12.49
C LYS A 9 5.35 1.04 13.48
N GLN A 10 5.55 1.49 14.72
CA GLN A 10 4.48 1.48 15.73
C GLN A 10 3.42 2.52 15.37
N GLN A 11 3.83 3.71 14.92
CA GLN A 11 2.91 4.75 14.52
C GLN A 11 2.15 4.38 13.23
N ILE A 12 2.79 3.73 12.25
CA ILE A 12 2.11 3.12 11.10
C ILE A 12 1.03 2.15 11.58
N ALA A 13 1.42 1.18 12.41
CA ALA A 13 0.50 0.17 12.91
C ALA A 13 -0.68 0.79 13.66
N GLN A 14 -0.46 1.85 14.44
CA GLN A 14 -1.51 2.59 15.15
C GLN A 14 -2.44 3.35 14.20
N CYS A 15 -1.90 4.00 13.16
CA CYS A 15 -2.69 4.68 12.14
C CYS A 15 -3.66 3.72 11.44
N PHE A 16 -3.16 2.56 11.00
CA PHE A 16 -4.01 1.52 10.40
C PHE A 16 -4.98 0.92 11.42
N SER A 17 -4.55 0.67 12.65
CA SER A 17 -5.44 0.13 13.70
C SER A 17 -6.66 1.00 13.95
N LYS A 18 -6.52 2.33 13.89
CA LYS A 18 -7.64 3.29 14.02
C LYS A 18 -8.62 3.23 12.84
N ALA A 19 -8.14 2.89 11.66
CA ALA A 19 -8.95 2.79 10.45
C ALA A 19 -9.66 1.43 10.30
N ALA A 20 -9.23 0.39 11.04
CA ALA A 20 -9.62 -1.00 10.81
C ALA A 20 -11.13 -1.25 10.65
N SER A 21 -11.98 -0.59 11.45
CA SER A 21 -13.44 -0.76 11.41
C SER A 21 -14.12 -0.14 10.18
N HIS A 22 -13.49 0.83 9.52
CA HIS A 22 -14.05 1.55 8.36
C HIS A 22 -13.17 1.40 7.11
N TYR A 23 -12.04 0.71 7.21
CA TYR A 23 -11.02 0.63 6.16
C TYR A 23 -11.60 0.15 4.82
N ASP A 24 -12.40 -0.91 4.86
CA ASP A 24 -12.99 -1.50 3.65
C ASP A 24 -13.85 -0.49 2.88
N HIS A 25 -14.45 0.53 3.50
CA HIS A 25 -15.25 1.55 2.83
C HIS A 25 -14.44 2.59 2.05
N HIS A 26 -13.17 2.80 2.42
CA HIS A 26 -12.29 3.81 1.82
C HIS A 26 -11.19 3.20 0.94
N ALA A 27 -11.15 1.87 0.83
CA ALA A 27 -10.07 1.13 0.18
C ALA A 27 -10.29 0.92 -1.34
N SER A 28 -10.86 1.90 -2.05
CA SER A 28 -11.17 1.79 -3.49
C SER A 28 -9.95 1.46 -4.34
N ILE A 29 -8.86 2.23 -4.16
CA ILE A 29 -7.60 2.02 -4.90
C ILE A 29 -6.93 0.69 -4.55
N GLN A 30 -7.02 0.24 -3.29
CA GLN A 30 -6.52 -1.07 -2.85
C GLN A 30 -7.32 -2.20 -3.50
N ARG A 31 -8.65 -2.08 -3.58
CA ARG A 31 -9.50 -3.07 -4.25
C ARG A 31 -9.16 -3.14 -5.74
N TYR A 32 -9.07 -1.98 -6.40
CA TYR A 32 -8.71 -1.89 -7.82
C TYR A 32 -7.34 -2.52 -8.11
N SER A 33 -6.30 -2.10 -7.39
CA SER A 33 -4.93 -2.59 -7.56
C SER A 33 -4.84 -4.09 -7.25
N GLY A 34 -5.44 -4.53 -6.15
CA GLY A 34 -5.36 -5.92 -5.72
C GLY A 34 -6.13 -6.88 -6.61
N ASP A 35 -7.26 -6.46 -7.22
CA ASP A 35 -7.97 -7.28 -8.20
C ASP A 35 -7.13 -7.47 -9.47
N LYS A 36 -6.43 -6.44 -9.95
CA LYS A 36 -5.46 -6.55 -11.05
C LYS A 36 -4.29 -7.45 -10.70
N LEU A 37 -3.75 -7.31 -9.49
CA LEU A 37 -2.63 -8.12 -9.01
C LEU A 37 -3.03 -9.60 -8.87
N MET A 38 -4.23 -9.88 -8.34
CA MET A 38 -4.76 -11.24 -8.23
C MET A 38 -5.02 -11.84 -9.62
N TYR A 39 -5.50 -11.04 -10.57
CA TYR A 39 -5.60 -11.45 -11.96
C TYR A 39 -4.23 -11.82 -12.53
N LEU A 40 -3.17 -11.04 -12.30
CA LEU A 40 -1.80 -11.37 -12.73
C LEU A 40 -1.32 -12.71 -12.15
N ALA A 41 -1.67 -13.01 -10.88
CA ALA A 41 -1.31 -14.23 -10.19
C ALA A 41 -2.18 -15.47 -10.53
N ARG A 42 -3.24 -15.32 -11.33
CA ARG A 42 -4.28 -16.38 -11.54
C ARG A 42 -3.76 -17.71 -12.09
N HIS A 43 -2.62 -17.70 -12.78
CA HIS A 43 -2.00 -18.87 -13.38
C HIS A 43 -0.84 -19.43 -12.54
N GLN A 44 -0.53 -18.83 -11.39
CA GLN A 44 0.50 -19.34 -10.49
C GLN A 44 0.01 -20.66 -9.87
N ALA A 45 0.82 -21.71 -10.05
CA ALA A 45 0.59 -23.01 -9.44
C ALA A 45 0.96 -22.99 -7.94
N GLY A 46 0.52 -24.02 -7.22
CA GLY A 46 0.74 -24.17 -5.79
C GLY A 46 -0.36 -23.54 -4.94
N ASP A 47 -0.52 -24.02 -3.71
CA ASP A 47 -1.69 -23.73 -2.87
C ASP A 47 -1.38 -22.83 -1.68
N ARG A 48 -0.10 -22.56 -1.39
CA ARG A 48 0.32 -21.80 -0.22
C ARG A 48 0.51 -20.33 -0.57
N VAL A 49 -0.38 -19.49 -0.04
CA VAL A 49 -0.39 -18.05 -0.26
C VAL A 49 0.03 -17.33 1.03
N LEU A 50 0.97 -16.39 0.93
CA LEU A 50 1.20 -15.37 1.95
C LEU A 50 0.58 -14.05 1.48
N ASP A 51 -0.43 -13.56 2.19
CA ASP A 51 -0.97 -12.21 2.00
C ASP A 51 -0.21 -11.25 2.92
N ALA A 52 0.85 -10.62 2.40
CA ALA A 52 1.78 -9.78 3.13
C ALA A 52 1.31 -8.32 3.15
N GLY A 53 0.92 -7.84 4.34
CA GLY A 53 0.19 -6.59 4.51
C GLY A 53 -1.30 -6.78 4.26
N CYS A 54 -1.90 -7.83 4.82
CA CYS A 54 -3.26 -8.27 4.48
C CYS A 54 -4.36 -7.29 4.88
N GLY A 55 -4.08 -6.32 5.77
CA GLY A 55 -5.06 -5.43 6.36
C GLY A 55 -6.18 -6.22 7.03
N THR A 56 -7.42 -5.84 6.76
CA THR A 56 -8.61 -6.55 7.25
C THR A 56 -8.79 -7.93 6.61
N GLY A 57 -7.94 -8.36 5.67
CA GLY A 57 -7.96 -9.69 5.05
C GLY A 57 -8.87 -9.83 3.83
N TYR A 58 -9.26 -8.73 3.19
CA TYR A 58 -10.16 -8.77 2.01
C TYR A 58 -9.64 -9.70 0.90
N PHE A 59 -8.35 -9.59 0.54
CA PHE A 59 -7.74 -10.46 -0.46
C PHE A 59 -7.41 -11.86 0.07
N SER A 60 -7.04 -11.98 1.35
CA SER A 60 -6.93 -13.28 2.02
C SER A 60 -8.20 -14.13 1.82
N GLN A 61 -9.38 -13.51 1.99
CA GLN A 61 -10.66 -14.19 1.81
C GLN A 61 -10.84 -14.69 0.37
N LYS A 62 -10.50 -13.87 -0.62
CA LYS A 62 -10.60 -14.24 -2.04
C LYS A 62 -9.69 -15.43 -2.37
N TRP A 63 -8.45 -15.42 -1.88
CA TRP A 63 -7.54 -16.56 -2.05
C TRP A 63 -8.08 -17.84 -1.39
N ARG A 64 -8.64 -17.74 -0.18
CA ARG A 64 -9.29 -18.89 0.47
C ARG A 64 -10.49 -19.43 -0.30
N GLN A 65 -11.30 -18.55 -0.87
CA GLN A 65 -12.45 -18.94 -1.70
C GLN A 65 -12.02 -19.68 -2.98
N GLN A 66 -10.80 -19.47 -3.45
CA GLN A 66 -10.19 -20.25 -4.54
C GLN A 66 -9.58 -21.58 -4.07
N GLY A 67 -9.78 -21.98 -2.80
CA GLY A 67 -9.27 -23.23 -2.23
C GLY A 67 -7.81 -23.17 -1.77
N ARG A 68 -7.19 -21.97 -1.74
CA ARG A 68 -5.80 -21.82 -1.32
C ARG A 68 -5.66 -21.85 0.21
N PHE A 69 -4.50 -22.27 0.70
CA PHE A 69 -4.08 -22.14 2.08
C PHE A 69 -3.42 -20.77 2.29
N VAL A 70 -4.07 -19.90 3.08
CA VAL A 70 -3.67 -18.51 3.21
C VAL A 70 -3.08 -18.20 4.59
N ILE A 71 -1.87 -17.66 4.61
CA ILE A 71 -1.26 -17.01 5.77
C ILE A 71 -1.44 -15.50 5.59
N ALA A 72 -2.23 -14.87 6.47
CA ALA A 72 -2.39 -13.42 6.53
C ALA A 72 -1.31 -12.82 7.43
N LEU A 73 -0.49 -11.93 6.89
CA LEU A 73 0.57 -11.23 7.62
C LEU A 73 0.27 -9.73 7.64
N ASP A 74 0.29 -9.11 8.82
CA ASP A 74 0.18 -7.66 8.95
C ASP A 74 0.94 -7.13 10.16
N LEU A 75 1.38 -5.88 10.10
CA LEU A 75 2.04 -5.20 11.21
C LEU A 75 1.04 -4.82 12.32
N SER A 76 -0.21 -4.50 11.94
CA SER A 76 -1.28 -4.10 12.84
C SER A 76 -2.01 -5.29 13.43
N HIS A 77 -1.92 -5.41 14.76
CA HIS A 77 -2.71 -6.38 15.51
C HIS A 77 -4.23 -6.23 15.27
N ALA A 78 -4.73 -4.99 15.24
CA ALA A 78 -6.17 -4.72 15.07
C ALA A 78 -6.69 -5.15 13.69
N MET A 79 -5.90 -4.95 12.63
CA MET A 79 -6.22 -5.44 11.29
C MET A 79 -6.35 -6.96 11.27
N LEU A 80 -5.39 -7.68 11.87
CA LEU A 80 -5.44 -9.13 11.99
C LEU A 80 -6.61 -9.63 12.84
N GLN A 81 -7.02 -8.89 13.87
CA GLN A 81 -8.21 -9.24 14.66
C GLN A 81 -9.48 -9.19 13.81
N VAL A 82 -9.66 -8.15 12.98
CA VAL A 82 -10.79 -8.07 12.03
C VAL A 82 -10.75 -9.24 11.05
N ALA A 83 -9.58 -9.52 10.46
CA ALA A 83 -9.41 -10.63 9.53
C ALA A 83 -9.74 -11.99 10.17
N ARG A 84 -9.31 -12.19 11.42
CA ARG A 84 -9.53 -13.41 12.21
C ARG A 84 -10.98 -13.61 12.61
N GLN A 85 -11.65 -12.56 13.08
CA GLN A 85 -13.08 -12.61 13.44
C GLN A 85 -13.95 -13.04 12.26
N GLN A 86 -13.58 -12.62 11.05
CA GLN A 86 -14.27 -12.98 9.82
C GLN A 86 -13.71 -14.24 9.14
N GLN A 87 -12.75 -14.93 9.77
CA GLN A 87 -12.12 -16.15 9.28
C GLN A 87 -11.58 -16.01 7.84
N ARG A 88 -11.00 -14.87 7.49
CA ARG A 88 -10.57 -14.55 6.13
C ARG A 88 -9.28 -15.26 5.69
N ALA A 89 -8.49 -15.81 6.61
CA ALA A 89 -7.26 -16.57 6.37
C ALA A 89 -7.22 -17.91 7.16
N ASN A 90 -6.32 -18.82 6.79
CA ASN A 90 -6.07 -20.07 7.53
C ASN A 90 -5.16 -19.81 8.74
N CYS A 91 -4.15 -18.95 8.58
CA CYS A 91 -3.22 -18.53 9.62
C CYS A 91 -3.12 -17.01 9.66
N TYR A 92 -2.77 -16.44 10.83
CA TYR A 92 -2.64 -15.01 11.05
C TYR A 92 -1.32 -14.74 11.78
N LEU A 93 -0.44 -13.96 11.17
CA LEU A 93 0.91 -13.69 11.65
C LEU A 93 1.10 -12.18 11.81
N GLN A 94 1.24 -11.71 13.05
CA GLN A 94 1.65 -10.34 13.29
C GLN A 94 3.17 -10.23 13.10
N SER A 95 3.62 -9.57 12.04
CA SER A 95 5.03 -9.46 11.71
C SER A 95 5.31 -8.26 10.79
N ASP A 96 6.56 -7.85 10.73
CA ASP A 96 7.05 -6.85 9.77
C ASP A 96 7.45 -7.56 8.48
N ILE A 97 7.00 -7.03 7.33
CA ILE A 97 7.35 -7.55 6.00
C ILE A 97 8.87 -7.57 5.81
N GLU A 98 9.59 -6.59 6.35
CA GLU A 98 11.06 -6.52 6.23
C GLU A 98 11.78 -7.63 7.02
N HIS A 99 11.08 -8.31 7.91
CA HIS A 99 11.62 -9.34 8.80
C HIS A 99 10.67 -10.55 8.88
N CYS A 100 10.15 -10.98 7.73
CA CYS A 100 9.22 -12.09 7.64
C CYS A 100 9.85 -13.42 8.10
N ALA A 101 9.52 -13.84 9.32
CA ALA A 101 10.07 -15.04 9.97
C ALA A 101 9.30 -16.32 9.59
N LEU A 102 9.14 -16.59 8.30
CA LEU A 102 8.60 -17.86 7.79
C LEU A 102 9.74 -18.76 7.30
N THR A 103 9.44 -20.05 7.19
CA THR A 103 10.40 -21.02 6.64
C THR A 103 10.78 -20.62 5.21
N PRO A 104 12.08 -20.56 4.88
CA PRO A 104 12.53 -20.32 3.51
C PRO A 104 11.92 -21.32 2.54
N HIS A 105 11.65 -20.90 1.31
CA HIS A 105 11.07 -21.75 0.25
C HIS A 105 9.88 -22.58 0.76
N SER A 106 8.85 -21.89 1.27
CA SER A 106 7.64 -22.53 1.80
C SER A 106 6.34 -21.93 1.26
N ILE A 107 6.43 -20.92 0.39
CA ILE A 107 5.29 -20.17 -0.13
C ILE A 107 5.33 -20.19 -1.67
N ASP A 108 4.20 -20.52 -2.28
CA ASP A 108 4.05 -20.57 -3.74
C ASP A 108 3.73 -19.18 -4.32
N ILE A 109 2.85 -18.45 -3.62
CA ILE A 109 2.40 -17.12 -3.99
C ILE A 109 2.61 -16.20 -2.79
N VAL A 110 3.53 -15.24 -2.88
CA VAL A 110 3.49 -14.09 -1.98
C VAL A 110 2.69 -13.00 -2.69
N PHE A 111 1.64 -12.51 -2.05
CA PHE A 111 0.78 -11.44 -2.53
C PHE A 111 0.93 -10.25 -1.59
N SER A 112 1.33 -9.08 -2.10
CA SER A 112 1.42 -7.85 -1.30
C SER A 112 0.85 -6.66 -2.06
N ASN A 113 -0.32 -6.20 -1.65
CA ASN A 113 -1.04 -5.16 -2.36
C ASN A 113 -1.03 -3.84 -1.59
N LEU A 114 -0.35 -2.82 -2.14
CA LEU A 114 -0.25 -1.47 -1.56
C LEU A 114 0.15 -1.49 -0.06
N ALA A 115 1.09 -2.37 0.30
CA ALA A 115 1.65 -2.48 1.64
C ALA A 115 3.15 -2.15 1.70
N MET A 116 3.93 -2.56 0.71
CA MET A 116 5.40 -2.45 0.74
C MET A 116 5.91 -1.00 0.69
N GLN A 117 5.10 -0.02 0.27
CA GLN A 117 5.47 1.40 0.36
C GLN A 117 5.59 1.93 1.79
N TRP A 118 5.14 1.17 2.80
CA TRP A 118 5.30 1.49 4.21
C TRP A 118 6.55 0.84 4.83
N CYS A 119 7.32 0.08 4.04
CA CYS A 119 8.63 -0.45 4.44
C CYS A 119 9.67 0.67 4.49
N ASP A 120 10.67 0.52 5.37
CA ASP A 120 11.77 1.48 5.47
C ASP A 120 12.66 1.40 4.22
N ASP A 121 12.93 0.16 3.79
CA ASP A 121 13.69 -0.14 2.60
C ASP A 121 12.95 -1.22 1.77
N LEU A 122 12.56 -0.83 0.56
CA LEU A 122 11.86 -1.73 -0.36
C LEU A 122 12.72 -2.95 -0.73
N ALA A 123 14.04 -2.79 -0.84
CA ALA A 123 14.94 -3.89 -1.17
C ALA A 123 15.00 -4.91 -0.02
N ILE A 124 15.01 -4.46 1.23
CA ILE A 124 14.93 -5.37 2.40
C ILE A 124 13.59 -6.12 2.37
N ALA A 125 12.49 -5.43 2.12
CA ALA A 125 11.16 -6.05 2.02
C ALA A 125 11.09 -7.10 0.90
N VAL A 126 11.59 -6.78 -0.31
CA VAL A 126 11.65 -7.71 -1.45
C VAL A 126 12.49 -8.93 -1.09
N ASN A 127 13.69 -8.75 -0.53
CA ASN A 127 14.56 -9.86 -0.15
C ASN A 127 13.94 -10.74 0.94
N SER A 128 13.31 -10.14 1.95
CA SER A 128 12.63 -10.87 3.02
C SER A 128 11.51 -11.74 2.47
N LEU A 129 10.64 -11.19 1.62
CA LEU A 129 9.55 -11.93 0.99
C LEU A 129 10.06 -12.97 -0.02
N MET A 130 11.05 -12.66 -0.85
CA MET A 130 11.61 -13.61 -1.80
C MET A 130 12.33 -14.78 -1.13
N SER A 131 12.84 -14.61 0.09
CA SER A 131 13.47 -15.70 0.85
C SER A 131 12.49 -16.84 1.20
N VAL A 132 11.21 -16.53 1.35
CA VAL A 132 10.17 -17.52 1.67
C VAL A 132 9.50 -18.10 0.42
N VAL A 133 9.70 -17.46 -0.74
CA VAL A 133 9.17 -17.89 -2.03
C VAL A 133 9.88 -19.16 -2.52
N ASN A 134 9.10 -20.16 -2.91
CA ASN A 134 9.58 -21.36 -3.59
C ASN A 134 10.29 -21.03 -4.91
N PRO A 135 11.26 -21.83 -5.38
CA PRO A 135 11.92 -21.59 -6.67
C PRO A 135 10.96 -21.45 -7.87
N GLN A 136 9.84 -22.18 -7.86
CA GLN A 136 8.78 -22.10 -8.88
C GLN A 136 7.66 -21.10 -8.54
N GLY A 137 7.73 -20.51 -7.35
CA GLY A 137 6.79 -19.51 -6.85
C GLY A 137 7.16 -18.10 -7.29
N ALA A 138 6.37 -17.12 -6.85
CA ALA A 138 6.66 -15.73 -7.11
C ALA A 138 6.05 -14.79 -6.06
N LEU A 139 6.66 -13.61 -5.96
CA LEU A 139 6.09 -12.44 -5.31
C LEU A 139 5.31 -11.63 -6.35
N TYR A 140 4.01 -11.51 -6.14
CA TYR A 140 3.14 -10.58 -6.83
C TYR A 140 2.92 -9.38 -5.91
N PHE A 141 3.34 -8.19 -6.33
CA PHE A 141 3.15 -6.99 -5.53
C PHE A 141 2.64 -5.79 -6.33
N SER A 142 2.04 -4.87 -5.60
CA SER A 142 1.72 -3.53 -6.08
C SER A 142 2.21 -2.47 -5.10
N THR A 143 2.71 -1.36 -5.63
CA THR A 143 3.18 -0.20 -4.86
C THR A 143 2.85 1.11 -5.57
N LEU A 144 3.21 2.23 -4.95
CA LEU A 144 3.00 3.59 -5.45
C LEU A 144 4.33 4.23 -5.85
N ALA A 145 4.35 4.94 -6.98
CA ALA A 145 5.52 5.65 -7.49
C ALA A 145 5.39 7.19 -7.41
N THR A 146 6.45 7.89 -7.79
CA THR A 146 6.65 9.34 -7.62
C THR A 146 5.50 10.23 -8.07
N SER A 147 4.74 9.88 -9.11
CA SER A 147 3.63 10.73 -9.58
C SER A 147 2.37 10.63 -8.70
N THR A 148 2.37 9.75 -7.69
CA THR A 148 1.24 9.57 -6.76
C THR A 148 1.01 10.79 -5.90
N LEU A 149 -0.24 11.25 -5.79
CA LEU A 149 -0.68 12.41 -5.02
C LEU A 149 -0.01 13.73 -5.43
N GLN A 150 0.30 13.88 -6.73
CA GLN A 150 0.87 15.11 -7.25
C GLN A 150 -0.03 16.32 -6.97
N GLU A 151 -1.35 16.16 -7.09
CA GLU A 151 -2.31 17.24 -6.82
C GLU A 151 -2.23 17.73 -5.36
N VAL A 152 -1.93 16.84 -4.42
CA VAL A 152 -1.74 17.21 -3.00
C VAL A 152 -0.47 18.03 -2.85
N ARG A 153 0.65 17.58 -3.43
CA ARG A 153 1.92 18.32 -3.36
C ARG A 153 1.80 19.69 -4.00
N ASP A 154 1.26 19.76 -5.21
CA ASP A 154 1.10 21.00 -5.96
C ASP A 154 0.23 21.98 -5.16
N ALA A 155 -0.94 21.55 -4.69
CA ALA A 155 -1.87 22.40 -3.94
C ALA A 155 -1.25 22.94 -2.64
N TRP A 156 -0.57 22.09 -1.87
CA TRP A 156 0.03 22.52 -0.60
C TRP A 156 1.26 23.40 -0.79
N GLN A 157 2.04 23.22 -1.84
CA GLN A 157 3.19 24.06 -2.16
C GLN A 157 2.79 25.55 -2.37
N PHE A 158 1.54 25.82 -2.75
CA PHE A 158 1.01 27.19 -2.80
C PHE A 158 0.71 27.80 -1.42
N LEU A 159 0.53 26.98 -0.38
CA LEU A 159 0.10 27.42 0.94
C LEU A 159 1.24 27.44 1.96
N ASP A 160 2.07 26.40 1.96
CA ASP A 160 3.23 26.28 2.86
C ASP A 160 4.31 25.35 2.28
N ASN A 161 5.46 25.29 2.97
CA ASN A 161 6.60 24.45 2.59
C ASN A 161 6.66 23.16 3.42
N HIS A 162 5.57 22.76 4.09
CA HIS A 162 5.57 21.53 4.87
C HIS A 162 5.32 20.32 3.98
N GLN A 163 5.78 19.16 4.46
CA GLN A 163 5.50 17.89 3.81
C GLN A 163 4.09 17.41 4.18
N HIS A 164 3.25 17.16 3.18
CA HIS A 164 1.86 16.70 3.36
C HIS A 164 1.62 15.27 2.86
N VAL A 165 2.61 14.66 2.20
CA VAL A 165 2.60 13.26 1.75
C VAL A 165 3.97 12.62 1.98
N ASN A 166 4.03 11.32 2.24
CA ASN A 166 5.31 10.60 2.27
C ASN A 166 5.97 10.61 0.87
N PRO A 167 7.31 10.59 0.80
CA PRO A 167 7.99 10.39 -0.46
C PRO A 167 7.64 9.01 -1.03
N PHE A 168 7.46 8.95 -2.34
CA PHE A 168 7.32 7.69 -3.08
C PHE A 168 8.59 7.44 -3.87
N LEU A 169 8.97 6.17 -4.02
CA LEU A 169 10.11 5.77 -4.83
C LEU A 169 9.84 6.03 -6.32
N SER A 170 10.87 6.37 -7.08
CA SER A 170 10.77 6.40 -8.53
C SER A 170 10.67 4.97 -9.09
N TYR A 171 10.17 4.84 -10.33
CA TYR A 171 10.13 3.54 -11.01
C TYR A 171 11.52 2.88 -11.05
N GLN A 172 12.57 3.64 -11.34
CA GLN A 172 13.96 3.14 -11.35
C GLN A 172 14.41 2.66 -9.96
N GLN A 173 14.03 3.34 -8.88
CA GLN A 173 14.35 2.91 -7.52
C GLN A 173 13.61 1.62 -7.15
N ILE A 174 12.37 1.45 -7.62
CA ILE A 174 11.60 0.22 -7.44
C ILE A 174 12.26 -0.95 -8.18
N GLU A 175 12.72 -0.74 -9.42
CA GLU A 175 13.49 -1.75 -10.17
C GLU A 175 14.80 -2.10 -9.47
N GLN A 176 15.54 -1.10 -8.97
CA GLN A 176 16.79 -1.31 -8.23
C GLN A 176 16.57 -2.12 -6.95
N ALA A 177 15.46 -1.92 -6.24
CA ALA A 177 15.12 -2.70 -5.05
C ALA A 177 14.91 -4.20 -5.35
N CYS A 178 14.65 -4.54 -6.62
CA CYS A 178 14.45 -5.92 -7.08
C CYS A 178 15.72 -6.54 -7.70
N SER A 179 16.86 -5.85 -7.60
CA SER A 179 18.15 -6.34 -8.10
C SER A 179 18.47 -7.73 -7.52
N GLY A 180 18.90 -8.65 -8.39
CA GLY A 180 19.15 -10.05 -8.03
C GLY A 180 18.00 -11.00 -8.33
N PHE A 181 16.82 -10.49 -8.72
CA PHE A 181 15.66 -11.28 -9.13
C PHE A 181 15.22 -10.97 -10.56
N GLN A 182 14.44 -11.86 -11.15
CA GLN A 182 13.70 -11.57 -12.38
C GLN A 182 12.45 -10.79 -12.02
N TYR A 183 12.14 -9.74 -12.78
CA TYR A 183 10.95 -8.94 -12.55
C TYR A 183 10.25 -8.52 -13.84
N GLN A 184 8.93 -8.35 -13.76
CA GLN A 184 8.09 -7.82 -14.82
C GLN A 184 7.07 -6.86 -14.21
N PHE A 185 7.19 -5.58 -14.54
CA PHE A 185 6.33 -4.52 -14.01
C PHE A 185 5.52 -3.85 -15.10
N VAL A 186 4.34 -3.39 -14.71
CA VAL A 186 3.53 -2.45 -15.48
C VAL A 186 3.21 -1.26 -14.60
N THR A 187 3.20 -0.08 -15.22
CA THR A 187 2.85 1.18 -14.54
C THR A 187 1.52 1.68 -15.07
N GLU A 188 0.69 2.18 -14.18
CA GLU A 188 -0.63 2.73 -14.50
C GLU A 188 -0.93 3.94 -13.64
N LYS A 189 -1.56 4.96 -14.25
CA LYS A 189 -2.11 6.10 -13.50
C LYS A 189 -3.62 5.90 -13.31
N VAL A 190 -4.05 5.95 -12.05
CA VAL A 190 -5.46 5.88 -11.66
C VAL A 190 -5.83 7.21 -11.04
N THR A 191 -6.79 7.91 -11.62
CA THR A 191 -7.27 9.19 -11.11
C THR A 191 -8.69 9.03 -10.58
N GLU A 192 -8.85 9.25 -9.27
CA GLU A 192 -10.14 9.33 -8.60
C GLU A 192 -10.68 10.77 -8.63
N GLN A 193 -12.00 10.90 -8.63
CA GLN A 193 -12.71 12.17 -8.70
C GLN A 193 -13.62 12.34 -7.49
N TYR A 194 -13.54 13.51 -6.85
CA TYR A 194 -14.27 13.80 -5.63
C TYR A 194 -15.18 15.02 -5.81
N ALA A 195 -16.35 15.00 -5.19
CA ALA A 195 -17.28 16.12 -5.26
C ALA A 195 -16.80 17.32 -4.42
N SER A 196 -15.99 17.07 -3.40
CA SER A 196 -15.47 18.09 -2.49
C SER A 196 -14.13 17.71 -1.87
N LEU A 197 -13.34 18.69 -1.43
CA LEU A 197 -12.09 18.43 -0.70
C LEU A 197 -12.30 17.69 0.64
N PRO A 198 -13.34 17.95 1.44
CA PRO A 198 -13.59 17.15 2.64
C PRO A 198 -13.76 15.65 2.37
N GLU A 199 -14.46 15.30 1.29
CA GLU A 199 -14.62 13.91 0.85
C GLU A 199 -13.28 13.30 0.42
N LEU A 200 -12.51 14.03 -0.40
CA LEU A 200 -11.17 13.65 -0.83
C LEU A 200 -10.24 13.41 0.36
N PHE A 201 -10.20 14.34 1.32
CA PHE A 201 -9.36 14.18 2.52
C PHE A 201 -9.83 13.00 3.36
N THR A 202 -11.13 12.74 3.45
CA THR A 202 -11.65 11.56 4.18
C THR A 202 -11.15 10.26 3.53
N SER A 203 -11.12 10.19 2.20
CA SER A 203 -10.53 9.06 1.48
C SER A 203 -9.02 8.90 1.78
N LEU A 204 -8.23 9.98 1.68
CA LEU A 204 -6.80 9.98 2.01
C LEU A 204 -6.53 9.48 3.45
N LYS A 205 -7.37 9.90 4.40
CA LYS A 205 -7.30 9.44 5.79
C LYS A 205 -7.54 7.94 5.92
N GLY A 206 -8.50 7.41 5.16
CA GLY A 206 -8.88 6.00 5.16
C GLY A 206 -7.80 5.07 4.61
N VAL A 207 -6.99 5.55 3.67
CA VAL A 207 -5.89 4.78 3.06
C VAL A 207 -4.54 4.92 3.79
N GLY A 208 -4.52 5.57 4.96
CA GLY A 208 -3.34 5.69 5.81
C GLY A 208 -2.46 6.91 5.54
N ALA A 209 -2.82 7.80 4.59
CA ALA A 209 -2.04 9.00 4.25
C ALA A 209 -1.97 10.06 5.38
N ASN A 210 -2.64 9.83 6.51
CA ASN A 210 -2.44 10.59 7.75
C ASN A 210 -1.07 10.38 8.40
N PHE A 211 -0.42 9.26 8.09
CA PHE A 211 0.95 9.05 8.50
C PHE A 211 1.84 9.79 7.50
N VAL A 212 2.42 10.91 7.96
CA VAL A 212 3.47 11.63 7.25
C VAL A 212 4.71 11.54 8.14
N GLN A 213 5.82 11.03 7.60
CA GLN A 213 7.10 10.98 8.28
C GLN A 213 7.59 12.40 8.59
N GLY A 214 8.14 12.61 9.79
CA GLY A 214 8.72 13.90 10.20
C GLY A 214 7.75 14.83 10.94
N GLU A 215 8.05 16.13 10.92
CA GLU A 215 7.29 17.14 11.67
C GLU A 215 5.89 17.35 11.08
N ARG A 216 4.86 17.09 11.91
CA ARG A 216 3.49 17.42 11.54
C ARG A 216 3.27 18.93 11.63
N PRO A 217 2.63 19.55 10.62
CA PRO A 217 2.19 20.94 10.73
C PRO A 217 1.31 21.09 11.98
N LYS A 218 1.71 21.99 12.89
CA LYS A 218 0.90 22.32 14.06
C LYS A 218 -0.28 23.19 13.62
N GLY A 219 -1.50 22.69 13.77
CA GLY A 219 -2.71 23.46 13.54
C GLY A 219 -3.85 22.67 12.89
N LEU A 220 -5.07 23.11 13.13
CA LEU A 220 -6.27 22.54 12.50
C LEU A 220 -6.40 23.03 11.05
N MET A 221 -7.04 22.22 10.20
CA MET A 221 -7.51 22.66 8.90
C MET A 221 -8.56 23.77 9.10
N THR A 222 -8.20 25.02 8.81
CA THR A 222 -9.13 26.14 8.92
C THR A 222 -10.00 26.26 7.69
N ARG A 223 -11.19 26.89 7.82
CA ARG A 223 -12.05 27.18 6.66
C ARG A 223 -11.35 28.03 5.60
N GLN A 224 -10.44 28.91 6.02
CA GLN A 224 -9.65 29.74 5.10
C GLN A 224 -8.67 28.90 4.30
N LYS A 225 -7.91 28.01 4.96
CA LYS A 225 -6.98 27.09 4.27
C LYS A 225 -7.73 26.19 3.28
N LEU A 226 -8.89 25.67 3.68
CA LEU A 226 -9.72 24.86 2.79
C LEU A 226 -10.12 25.64 1.53
N ARG A 227 -10.60 26.89 1.66
CA ARG A 227 -10.93 27.75 0.50
C ARG A 227 -9.74 28.05 -0.39
N GLN A 228 -8.55 28.25 0.18
CA GLN A 228 -7.32 28.46 -0.60
C GLN A 228 -6.97 27.21 -1.40
N LEU A 229 -7.02 26.03 -0.78
CA LEU A 229 -6.84 24.75 -1.47
C LEU A 229 -7.87 24.58 -2.58
N GLU A 230 -9.15 24.92 -2.34
CA GLU A 230 -10.19 24.81 -3.36
C GLU A 230 -9.91 25.65 -4.62
N GLN A 231 -9.14 26.73 -4.52
CA GLN A 231 -8.79 27.59 -5.66
C GLN A 231 -7.64 27.02 -6.51
N VAL A 232 -6.70 26.32 -5.89
CA VAL A 232 -5.47 25.82 -6.55
C VAL A 232 -5.54 24.34 -6.90
N TRP A 233 -6.46 23.58 -6.29
CA TRP A 233 -6.58 22.15 -6.52
C TRP A 233 -7.03 21.85 -7.95
N ARG A 234 -6.36 20.90 -8.60
CA ARG A 234 -6.67 20.46 -9.95
C ARG A 234 -8.08 19.85 -10.03
N LYS A 235 -8.87 20.28 -11.01
CA LYS A 235 -10.25 19.82 -11.21
C LYS A 235 -10.49 19.31 -12.62
N THR A 236 -11.54 18.51 -12.79
CA THR A 236 -12.16 18.25 -14.10
C THR A 236 -12.91 19.49 -14.61
N ASP A 237 -13.29 19.48 -15.89
CA ASP A 237 -14.18 20.50 -16.49
C ASP A 237 -15.53 20.59 -15.78
N SER A 238 -16.00 19.47 -15.20
CA SER A 238 -17.21 19.41 -14.38
C SER A 238 -17.01 19.84 -12.93
N GLY A 239 -15.83 20.38 -12.58
CA GLY A 239 -15.51 20.92 -11.26
C GLY A 239 -15.17 19.89 -10.18
N LYS A 240 -14.95 18.61 -10.52
CA LYS A 240 -14.60 17.56 -9.55
C LYS A 240 -13.12 17.61 -9.20
N TYR A 241 -12.77 17.42 -7.93
CA TYR A 241 -11.39 17.43 -7.45
C TYR A 241 -10.68 16.12 -7.81
N LEU A 242 -9.48 16.23 -8.36
CA LEU A 242 -8.69 15.08 -8.81
C LEU A 242 -7.72 14.59 -7.75
N LEU A 243 -7.52 13.28 -7.71
CA LEU A 243 -6.48 12.62 -6.92
C LEU A 243 -5.88 11.47 -7.72
N THR A 244 -4.60 11.57 -8.06
CA THR A 244 -3.96 10.58 -8.94
C THR A 244 -3.00 9.67 -8.18
N TYR A 245 -3.05 8.38 -8.47
CA TYR A 245 -2.14 7.35 -8.00
C TYR A 245 -1.35 6.78 -9.18
N GLU A 246 -0.03 6.66 -9.05
CA GLU A 246 0.80 5.95 -10.00
C GLU A 246 1.12 4.58 -9.42
N LEU A 247 0.40 3.56 -9.90
CA LEU A 247 0.57 2.18 -9.50
C LEU A 247 1.74 1.57 -10.27
N VAL A 248 2.60 0.86 -9.56
CA VAL A 248 3.52 -0.13 -10.13
C VAL A 248 3.03 -1.49 -9.68
N ILE A 249 2.67 -2.35 -10.64
CA ILE A 249 2.10 -3.67 -10.40
C ILE A 249 2.98 -4.68 -11.10
N GLY A 250 3.31 -5.79 -10.44
CA GLY A 250 3.93 -6.87 -11.17
C GLY A 250 4.37 -8.07 -10.36
N LYS A 251 5.29 -8.81 -10.96
CA LYS A 251 5.79 -10.09 -10.50
C LYS A 251 7.30 -10.04 -10.33
N ILE A 252 7.79 -10.61 -9.25
CA ILE A 252 9.20 -10.89 -8.97
C ILE A 252 9.35 -12.40 -8.77
N SER A 253 10.35 -13.01 -9.39
CA SER A 253 10.64 -14.44 -9.26
C SER A 253 12.14 -14.70 -9.16
N HIS A 254 12.49 -15.89 -8.70
CA HIS A 254 13.85 -16.41 -8.80
C HIS A 254 14.27 -16.52 -10.29
N GLY A 255 15.58 -16.44 -10.54
CA GLY A 255 16.19 -16.60 -11.87
C GLY A 255 16.33 -18.04 -12.31
#